data_AF-A0A3P1YAK2-F1
#
_entry.id   AF-A0A3P1YAK2-F1
#
_cell.length_a   1.000
_cell.length_b   1.000
_cell.length_c   1.000
_cell.angle_alpha   90.00
_cell.angle_beta   90.00
_cell.angle_gamma   90.00
#
_symmetry.space_group_name_H-M   'P 1'
#
loop_
_entity.id
_entity.type
_entity.pdbx_description
1 polymer ?
#
loop_
_entity_poly.entity_id
_entity_poly.type
_entity_poly.pdbx_seq_one_letter_code
_entity_poly.pdbx_strand_id
1 'polypeptide(L)' 'MGEFLRLSNEVIHQIYFVLAGLVALVLIRGLFFRSTRRSIVYDIVYAYTIIPFLLRALHIK' A
#
# COMPACT_ATOMS: atom_id res chain seq x y z
N MET A 1 -21.59 20.86 -12.60
CA MET A 1 -21.67 19.55 -11.91
C MET A 1 -20.61 18.54 -12.36
N GLY A 2 -20.36 18.34 -13.66
CA GLY A 2 -19.34 17.38 -14.12
C GLY A 2 -17.90 17.71 -13.71
N GLU A 3 -17.51 18.98 -13.71
CA GLU A 3 -16.15 19.41 -13.33
C GLU A 3 -15.87 19.21 -11.83
N PHE A 4 -16.84 19.56 -10.97
CA PHE A 4 -16.77 19.33 -9.52
C PHE A 4 -16.62 17.84 -9.18
N LEU A 5 -17.33 16.95 -9.89
CA LEU A 5 -17.21 15.50 -9.71
C LEU A 5 -15.84 14.98 -10.13
N ARG A 6 -15.25 15.51 -11.22
CA ARG A 6 -13.89 15.14 -11.66
C ARG A 6 -12.83 15.54 -10.65
N LEU A 7 -12.88 16.80 -10.18
CA LEU A 7 -11.94 17.31 -9.17
C LEU A 7 -12.04 16.49 -7.87
N SER A 8 -13.26 16.18 -7.44
CA SER A 8 -13.48 15.36 -6.23
C SER A 8 -12.89 13.96 -6.38
N ASN A 9 -13.03 13.33 -7.55
CA ASN A 9 -12.50 11.99 -7.80
C ASN A 9 -10.96 11.97 -7.81
N GLU A 10 -10.31 12.99 -8.38
CA GLU A 10 -8.85 13.13 -8.34
C GLU A 10 -8.34 13.30 -6.91
N VAL A 11 -8.99 14.17 -6.13
CA VAL A 11 -8.65 14.38 -4.71
C VAL A 11 -8.79 13.09 -3.90
N ILE A 12 -9.90 12.36 -4.09
CA ILE A 12 -10.11 11.06 -3.43
C ILE A 12 -9.01 10.07 -3.83
N HIS A 13 -8.65 10.03 -5.11
CA HIS A 13 -7.61 9.13 -5.60
C HIS A 13 -6.25 9.44 -4.97
N GLN A 14 -5.88 10.72 -4.86
CA GLN A 14 -4.64 11.13 -4.21
C GLN A 14 -4.63 10.82 -2.71
N ILE A 15 -5.72 11.08 -1.99
CA ILE A 15 -5.84 10.73 -0.57
C ILE A 15 -5.69 9.20 -0.39
N TYR A 16 -6.35 8.42 -1.24
CA TYR A 16 -6.27 6.96 -1.19
C TYR A 16 -4.84 6.46 -1.46
N PHE A 17 -4.12 7.09 -2.40
CA PHE A 17 -2.72 6.77 -2.69
C PHE A 17 -1.81 7.08 -1.49
N VAL A 18 -1.98 8.24 -0.86
CA VAL A 18 -1.23 8.64 0.34
C VAL A 18 -1.48 7.65 1.49
N LEU A 19 -2.75 7.29 1.75
CA LEU A 19 -3.10 6.32 2.78
C LEU A 19 -2.51 4.93 2.49
N ALA A 20 -2.57 4.48 1.23
CA ALA A 20 -1.95 3.24 0.82
C ALA A 20 -0.43 3.25 1.06
N GLY A 21 0.26 4.35 0.72
CA GLY A 21 1.69 4.52 0.99
C GLY A 21 2.02 4.47 2.49
N LEU A 22 1.23 5.15 3.33
CA LEU A 22 1.41 5.11 4.79
C LEU A 22 1.26 3.69 5.35
N VAL A 23 0.24 2.96 4.92
CA VAL A 23 0.02 1.57 5.34
C VAL A 23 1.17 0.67 4.87
N ALA A 24 1.64 0.85 3.64
CA ALA A 24 2.78 0.10 3.10
C ALA A 24 4.05 0.32 3.93
N LEU A 25 4.35 1.56 4.34
CA LEU A 25 5.50 1.87 5.20
C LEU A 25 5.41 1.21 6.57
N VAL A 26 4.21 1.20 7.17
CA VAL A 26 3.96 0.51 8.45
C VAL A 26 4.17 -1.00 8.30
N LEU A 27 3.66 -1.60 7.22
CA LEU A 27 3.83 -3.03 6.92
C LEU A 27 5.30 -3.42 6.69
N ILE A 28 6.04 -2.62 5.92
CA ILE A 28 7.48 -2.79 5.69
C ILE A 28 8.22 -2.73 7.03
N ARG A 29 7.94 -1.72 7.86
CA ARG A 29 8.55 -1.61 9.18
C ARG A 29 8.24 -2.85 10.04
N GLY A 30 7.01 -3.31 10.05
CA GLY A 30 6.60 -4.53 10.75
C GLY A 30 7.29 -5.80 10.25
N LEU A 31 7.56 -5.89 8.95
CA LEU A 31 8.25 -7.02 8.32
C LEU A 31 9.73 -7.07 8.72
N PHE A 32 10.45 -5.96 8.57
CA PHE A 32 11.89 -5.92 8.81
C PHE A 32 12.28 -5.86 10.29
N PHE A 33 11.45 -5.27 11.16
CA PHE A 33 11.76 -5.12 12.60
C PHE A 33 11.21 -6.25 13.48
N ARG A 34 10.68 -7.35 12.94
CA ARG A 34 10.13 -8.41 13.79
C ARG A 34 11.21 -9.20 14.54
N SER A 35 10.94 -9.44 15.82
CA SER A 35 11.76 -10.27 16.73
C SER A 35 11.29 -11.73 16.81
N THR A 36 10.16 -12.10 16.20
CA THR A 36 9.50 -13.40 16.34
C THR A 36 9.01 -13.94 14.99
N ARG A 37 8.95 -15.28 14.85
CA ARG A 37 8.45 -16.02 13.68
C ARG A 37 9.20 -15.83 12.34
N ARG A 38 10.52 -15.69 12.34
CA ARG A 38 11.41 -15.53 11.15
C ARG A 38 11.49 -16.72 10.17
N SER A 39 10.40 -17.45 9.95
CA SER A 39 10.39 -18.49 8.91
C SER A 39 10.14 -17.90 7.52
N ILE A 40 10.71 -18.54 6.51
CA ILE A 40 10.54 -18.23 5.08
C ILE A 40 9.06 -18.14 4.69
N VAL A 41 8.20 -19.00 5.26
CA VAL A 41 6.76 -18.99 4.99
C VAL A 41 6.14 -17.65 5.37
N TYR A 42 6.50 -17.09 6.51
CA TYR A 42 5.99 -15.77 6.91
C TYR A 42 6.55 -14.66 6.04
N ASP A 43 7.82 -14.74 5.61
CA ASP A 43 8.40 -13.72 4.73
C ASP A 43 7.70 -13.68 3.36
N ILE A 44 7.34 -14.85 2.82
CA ILE A 44 6.54 -14.99 1.58
C ILE A 44 5.15 -14.38 1.77
N VAL A 45 4.43 -14.74 2.84
CA VAL A 45 3.08 -14.21 3.12
C VAL A 45 3.11 -12.69 3.26
N TYR A 46 4.11 -12.16 3.96
CA TYR A 46 4.29 -10.72 4.09
C TYR A 46 4.63 -10.05 2.75
N ALA A 47 5.49 -10.67 1.93
CA ALA A 47 5.76 -10.17 0.57
C ALA A 47 4.45 -10.09 -0.24
N TYR A 48 3.60 -11.12 -0.20
CA TYR A 48 2.28 -11.08 -0.84
C TYR A 48 1.38 -9.95 -0.35
N THR A 49 1.45 -9.59 0.94
CA THR A 49 0.69 -8.45 1.46
C THR A 49 1.22 -7.09 0.99
N ILE A 50 2.51 -6.99 0.62
CA ILE A 50 3.14 -5.75 0.14
C ILE A 50 2.95 -5.58 -1.38
N ILE A 51 2.89 -6.67 -2.16
CA ILE A 51 2.66 -6.65 -3.61
C ILE A 51 1.55 -5.70 -4.06
N PRO A 52 0.31 -5.69 -3.49
CA PRO A 52 -0.74 -4.78 -3.94
C PRO A 52 -0.39 -3.30 -3.72
N PHE A 53 0.40 -2.98 -2.69
CA PHE A 53 0.87 -1.62 -2.46
C PHE A 53 1.98 -1.25 -3.45
N LEU A 54 2.86 -2.19 -3.79
CA LEU A 54 3.89 -2.00 -4.81
C LEU A 54 3.28 -1.78 -6.20
N LEU A 55 2.33 -2.62 -6.60
CA LEU A 55 1.59 -2.50 -7.85
C LEU A 55 0.88 -1.15 -7.94
N ARG A 56 0.26 -0.73 -6.83
CA ARG A 56 -0.42 0.57 -6.73
C ARG A 56 0.57 1.73 -6.83
N ALA A 57 1.74 1.64 -6.18
CA ALA A 57 2.80 2.65 -6.27
C ALA A 57 3.39 2.78 -7.69
N LEU A 58 3.48 1.66 -8.43
CA LEU A 58 3.87 1.67 -9.84
C LEU A 58 2.75 2.13 -10.79
N HIS A 59 1.55 2.49 -10.27
CA HIS A 59 0.37 2.83 -11.08
C HIS A 59 -0.01 1.72 -12.08
N ILE A 60 0.35 0.47 -11.78
CA ILE A 60 -0.03 -0.70 -12.58
C ILE A 60 -1.47 -1.04 -12.21
N LYS A 61 -2.34 -1.03 -13.24
CA LYS A 61 -3.76 -1.37 -13.13
C LYS A 61 -3.96 -2.87 -12.91
#